data_AF-A0A3N5WAC5-F1
#
_entry.id   AF-A0A3N5WAC5-F1
#
_cell.length_a   1.000
_cell.length_b   1.000
_cell.length_c   1.000
_cell.angle_alpha   90.00
_cell.angle_beta   90.00
_cell.angle_gamma   90.00
#
_symmetry.space_group_name_H-M   'P 1'
#
loop_
_entity.id
_entity.type
_entity.pdbx_description
1 polymer ?
#
loop_
_entity_poly.entity_id
_entity_poly.type
_entity_poly.pdbx_seq_one_letter_code
_entity_poly.pdbx_strand_id
1 'polypeptide(L)'
;MRGKRITLFFITIAVGLGLGLLYGWVINPVKYEDTSPSMLHSDYKADYVLMVAEIYNNDKDLAQAIHRLALLDTLSPERIVASAILTARERAYAAQ
;
A
#
# COMPACT_ATOMS: atom_id res chain seq x y z
N MET A 1 -22.63 42.96 -25.73
CA MET A 1 -22.95 42.44 -24.38
C MET A 1 -22.79 40.92 -24.20
N ARG A 2 -22.63 40.11 -25.28
CA ARG A 2 -22.46 38.64 -25.17
C ARG A 2 -21.07 38.19 -24.69
N GLY A 3 -19.98 38.81 -25.15
CA GLY A 3 -18.61 38.43 -24.77
C GLY A 3 -18.31 38.56 -23.27
N LYS A 4 -18.76 39.64 -22.63
CA LYS A 4 -18.56 39.88 -21.19
C LYS A 4 -19.18 38.78 -20.30
N ARG A 5 -20.29 38.18 -20.74
CA ARG A 5 -20.96 37.08 -20.01
C ARG A 5 -20.19 35.78 -20.12
N ILE A 6 -19.56 35.52 -21.27
CA ILE A 6 -18.74 34.32 -21.50
C ILE A 6 -17.44 34.40 -20.70
N THR A 7 -16.76 35.56 -20.69
CA THR A 7 -15.57 35.75 -19.85
C THR A 7 -15.88 35.58 -18.36
N LEU A 8 -17.02 36.09 -17.88
CA LEU A 8 -17.43 35.90 -16.48
C LEU A 8 -17.71 34.43 -16.17
N PHE A 9 -18.31 33.69 -17.10
CA PHE A 9 -18.57 32.26 -16.93
C PHE A 9 -17.28 31.46 -16.72
N PHE A 10 -16.26 31.69 -17.56
CA PHE A 10 -14.96 31.02 -17.41
C PHE A 10 -14.22 31.44 -16.14
N ILE A 11 -14.30 32.71 -15.72
CA ILE A 11 -13.70 33.18 -14.47
C ILE A 11 -14.32 32.45 -13.27
N THR A 12 -15.64 32.32 -13.22
CA THR A 12 -16.31 31.62 -12.11
C THR A 12 -15.89 30.15 -12.03
N ILE A 13 -15.76 29.46 -13.18
CA ILE A 13 -15.27 28.08 -13.22
C ILE A 13 -13.82 27.99 -12.74
N ALA A 14 -12.95 28.89 -13.23
CA ALA A 14 -11.54 28.91 -12.82
C ALA A 14 -11.38 29.16 -11.32
N VAL A 15 -12.19 30.04 -10.74
CA VAL A 15 -12.22 30.29 -9.30
C VAL A 15 -12.71 29.07 -8.54
N GLY A 16 -13.78 28.40 -9.00
CA GLY A 16 -14.27 27.18 -8.37
C GLY A 16 -13.24 26.05 -8.38
N LEU A 17 -12.57 25.84 -9.51
CA LEU A 17 -11.49 24.86 -9.64
C LEU A 17 -10.30 25.21 -8.75
N GLY A 18 -9.88 26.47 -8.74
CA GLY A 18 -8.77 26.95 -7.91
C GLY A 18 -9.05 26.74 -6.42
N LEU A 19 -10.25 27.07 -5.96
CA LEU A 19 -10.66 26.87 -4.57
C LEU A 19 -10.76 25.38 -4.21
N GLY A 20 -11.32 24.55 -5.09
CA GLY A 20 -11.41 23.10 -4.87
C GLY A 20 -10.03 22.42 -4.77
N LEU A 21 -9.10 22.80 -5.64
CA LEU A 21 -7.72 22.33 -5.61
C LEU A 21 -6.99 22.81 -4.35
N LEU A 22 -7.12 24.09 -3.99
CA LEU A 22 -6.48 24.65 -2.81
C LEU A 22 -7.00 23.97 -1.54
N TYR A 23 -8.30 23.70 -1.46
CA TYR A 23 -8.89 22.97 -0.34
C TYR A 23 -8.39 21.52 -0.27
N GLY A 24 -8.42 20.79 -1.39
CA GLY A 24 -7.98 19.39 -1.45
C GLY A 24 -6.48 19.20 -1.23
N TRP A 25 -5.65 20.19 -1.57
CA TRP A 25 -4.20 20.07 -1.48
C TRP A 25 -3.63 20.66 -0.18
N VAL A 26 -4.10 21.83 0.26
CA VAL A 26 -3.50 22.55 1.39
C VAL A 26 -4.23 22.27 2.70
N ILE A 27 -5.57 22.16 2.67
CA ILE A 27 -6.38 22.03 3.90
C ILE A 27 -6.53 20.56 4.30
N ASN A 28 -6.76 19.66 3.33
CA ASN A 28 -6.84 18.22 3.59
C ASN A 28 -6.00 17.44 2.58
N PRO A 29 -4.65 17.57 2.62
CA PRO A 29 -3.79 16.75 1.79
C PRO A 29 -4.08 15.27 2.07
N VAL A 30 -4.12 14.45 1.02
CA VAL A 30 -4.20 13.01 1.17
C VAL A 30 -2.97 12.55 1.95
N LYS A 31 -3.15 12.30 3.24
CA LYS A 31 -2.15 11.68 4.08
C LYS A 31 -2.16 10.19 3.79
N TYR A 32 -1.20 9.72 3.02
CA TYR A 32 -0.86 8.29 2.94
C TYR A 32 -0.14 7.86 4.23
N GLU A 33 -0.72 8.12 5.42
CA GLU A 33 0.01 7.94 6.67
C GLU A 33 0.00 6.52 7.23
N ASP A 34 -0.86 5.62 6.76
CA ASP A 34 -0.95 4.30 7.39
C ASP A 34 -0.86 3.17 6.37
N THR A 35 0.16 3.12 5.51
CA THR A 35 0.48 1.86 4.80
C THR A 35 1.08 0.85 5.78
N SER A 36 0.26 0.40 6.73
CA SER A 36 0.55 -0.75 7.58
C SER A 36 1.00 -1.90 6.67
N PRO A 37 2.00 -2.72 7.06
CA PRO A 37 2.42 -3.89 6.28
C PRO A 37 1.26 -4.86 5.98
N SER A 38 0.13 -4.75 6.69
CA SER A 38 -1.11 -5.44 6.38
C SER A 38 -1.79 -5.03 5.07
N MET A 39 -1.53 -3.83 4.55
CA MET A 39 -2.03 -3.34 3.27
C MET A 39 -1.10 -3.64 2.09
N LEU A 40 0.04 -4.32 2.32
CA LEU A 40 0.88 -4.78 1.21
C LEU A 40 0.08 -5.70 0.29
N HIS A 41 0.32 -5.57 -1.02
CA HIS A 41 -0.18 -6.52 -1.99
C HIS A 41 0.35 -7.93 -1.67
N SER A 42 -0.42 -8.96 -1.99
CA SER A 42 -0.09 -10.36 -1.67
C SER A 42 1.30 -10.77 -2.16
N ASP A 43 1.73 -10.24 -3.31
CA ASP A 43 3.05 -10.53 -3.89
C ASP A 43 4.18 -10.04 -2.97
N TYR A 44 4.10 -8.80 -2.47
CA TYR A 44 5.08 -8.25 -1.53
C TYR A 44 5.02 -8.91 -0.14
N LYS A 45 3.83 -9.37 0.28
CA LYS A 45 3.71 -10.17 1.51
C LYS A 45 4.47 -11.49 1.36
N ALA A 46 4.40 -12.13 0.19
CA ALA A 46 5.15 -13.36 -0.09
C ALA A 46 6.67 -13.13 -0.07
N ASP A 47 7.15 -12.04 -0.68
CA ASP A 47 8.57 -11.66 -0.66
C ASP A 47 9.07 -11.40 0.78
N TYR A 48 8.26 -10.74 1.62
CA TYR A 48 8.60 -10.54 3.02
C TYR A 48 8.70 -11.86 3.80
N VAL A 49 7.77 -12.79 3.56
CA VAL A 49 7.83 -14.13 4.19
C VAL A 49 9.10 -14.87 3.77
N LEU A 50 9.52 -14.75 2.50
CA LEU A 50 10.80 -15.31 2.03
C LEU A 50 11.99 -14.71 2.78
N MET A 51 12.05 -13.37 2.93
CA MET A 51 13.12 -12.72 3.70
C MET A 51 13.16 -13.18 5.16
N VAL A 52 11.99 -13.31 5.80
CA VAL A 52 11.93 -13.83 7.18
C VAL A 52 12.42 -15.29 7.24
N ALA A 53 12.10 -16.11 6.23
CA ALA A 53 12.57 -17.49 6.14
C ALA A 53 14.10 -17.58 5.95
N GLU A 54 14.70 -16.69 5.15
CA GLU A 54 16.15 -16.61 4.97
C GLU A 54 16.87 -16.19 6.27
N ILE A 55 16.34 -15.18 6.95
CA ILE A 55 16.86 -14.74 8.25
C ILE A 55 16.75 -15.88 9.27
N TYR A 56 15.59 -16.55 9.37
CA TYR A 56 15.41 -17.72 10.21
C TYR A 56 16.38 -18.85 9.85
N ASN A 57 16.66 -19.05 8.56
CA ASN A 57 17.60 -20.09 8.15
C ASN A 57 19.02 -19.81 8.68
N ASN A 58 19.41 -18.54 8.82
CA ASN A 58 20.70 -18.11 9.33
C ASN A 58 20.76 -18.04 10.87
N ASP A 59 19.76 -17.41 11.51
CA ASP A 59 19.74 -17.18 12.96
C ASP A 59 19.15 -18.36 13.76
N LYS A 60 18.33 -19.21 13.13
CA LYS A 60 17.53 -20.30 13.74
C LYS A 60 16.64 -19.84 14.90
N ASP A 61 16.30 -18.56 14.98
CA ASP A 61 15.47 -17.98 16.03
C ASP A 61 13.99 -17.94 15.60
N LEU A 62 13.24 -18.94 16.06
CA LEU A 62 11.83 -19.07 15.74
C LEU A 62 10.98 -17.95 16.36
N ALA A 63 11.33 -17.48 17.56
CA ALA A 63 10.58 -16.43 18.24
C ALA A 63 10.68 -15.10 17.48
N GLN A 64 11.88 -14.77 17.00
CA GLN A 64 12.09 -13.61 16.15
C GLN A 64 11.40 -13.74 14.79
N ALA A 65 11.43 -14.93 14.17
CA ALA A 65 10.69 -15.17 12.93
C ALA A 65 9.18 -14.93 13.10
N ILE A 66 8.58 -15.46 14.17
CA ILE A 66 7.17 -15.25 14.49
C ILE A 66 6.87 -13.76 14.72
N HIS A 67 7.72 -13.05 15.45
CA HIS A 67 7.53 -11.62 15.71
C HIS A 67 7.55 -10.80 14.42
N ARG A 68 8.46 -11.11 13.48
CA ARG A 68 8.53 -10.47 12.17
C ARG A 68 7.30 -10.76 11.31
N LEU A 69 6.80 -12.00 11.32
CA LEU A 69 5.59 -12.38 10.58
C LEU A 69 4.33 -11.70 11.13
N ALA A 70 4.25 -11.47 12.44
CA ALA A 70 3.11 -10.80 13.08
C ALA A 70 2.95 -9.33 12.64
N LEU A 71 3.95 -8.74 11.98
CA LEU A 71 3.85 -7.39 11.41
C LEU A 71 3.02 -7.36 10.11
N LEU A 72 2.96 -8.48 9.38
CA LEU A 72 2.29 -8.57 8.08
C LEU A 72 0.77 -8.66 8.20
N ASP A 73 0.25 -9.33 9.23
CA ASP A 73 -1.18 -9.52 9.39
C ASP A 73 -1.54 -9.93 10.82
N THR A 74 -2.83 -9.88 11.12
CA THR A 74 -3.42 -10.39 12.38
C THR A 74 -3.67 -11.91 12.34
N LEU A 75 -3.41 -12.54 11.20
CA LEU A 75 -3.50 -13.99 11.01
C LEU A 75 -2.40 -14.72 11.80
N SER A 76 -2.63 -16.01 12.04
CA SER A 76 -1.61 -16.85 12.66
C SER A 76 -0.38 -17.01 11.73
N PRO A 77 0.86 -17.08 12.27
CA PRO A 77 2.07 -17.15 11.46
C PRO A 77 2.06 -18.29 10.43
N GLU A 78 1.44 -19.43 10.76
CA GLU A 78 1.33 -20.58 9.85
C GLU A 78 0.44 -20.25 8.65
N ARG A 79 -0.64 -19.48 8.86
CA ARG A 79 -1.52 -19.02 7.79
C ARG A 79 -0.85 -17.99 6.90
N ILE A 80 -0.05 -17.09 7.49
CA ILE A 80 0.75 -16.11 6.74
C ILE A 80 1.71 -16.86 5.81
N VAL A 81 2.47 -17.83 6.32
CA VAL A 81 3.39 -18.64 5.52
C VAL A 81 2.66 -19.47 4.46
N ALA A 82 1.55 -20.13 4.81
CA ALA A 82 0.77 -20.90 3.86
C ALA A 82 0.23 -20.03 2.71
N SER A 83 -0.27 -18.82 3.01
CA SER A 83 -0.75 -17.88 2.00
C SER A 83 0.39 -17.43 1.06
N ALA A 84 1.56 -17.13 1.61
CA ALA A 84 2.74 -16.75 0.83
C ALA A 84 3.19 -17.87 -0.12
N ILE A 85 3.16 -19.14 0.32
CA ILE A 85 3.50 -20.29 -0.53
C ILE A 85 2.52 -20.42 -1.70
N LEU A 86 1.22 -20.22 -1.45
CA LEU A 86 0.19 -20.26 -2.51
C LEU A 86 0.42 -19.14 -3.53
N THR A 87 0.62 -17.91 -3.05
CA THR A 87 0.93 -16.75 -3.92
C THR A 87 2.22 -16.98 -4.72
N ALA A 88 3.27 -17.52 -4.08
CA ALA A 88 4.54 -17.80 -4.75
C ALA A 88 4.38 -18.85 -5.88
N ARG A 89 3.50 -19.84 -5.67
CA ARG A 89 3.18 -20.87 -6.66
C ARG A 89 2.38 -20.33 -7.84
N GLU A 90 1.39 -19.47 -7.58
CA GLU A 90 0.58 -18.83 -8.62
C GLU A 90 1.40 -17.90 -9.52
N ARG A 91 2.44 -17.28 -8.96
CA ARG A 91 3.32 -16.33 -9.66
C ARG A 91 4.59 -16.93 -10.24
N ALA A 92 4.79 -18.25 -10.12
CA ALA A 92 5.93 -18.99 -10.66
C ALA A 92 7.31 -18.51 -10.17
N TYR A 93 7.45 -18.14 -8.89
CA TYR A 93 8.77 -17.82 -8.30
C TYR A 93 9.78 -18.98 -8.40
N ALA A 94 9.31 -20.22 -8.55
CA ALA A 94 10.15 -21.42 -8.73
C ALA A 94 10.67 -21.63 -10.17
N ALA A 95 10.35 -20.74 -11.12
CA ALA A 95 10.68 -20.89 -12.53
C ALA A 95 11.71 -19.88 -13.06
N GLN A 96 12.36 -19.10 -12.20
CA GLN A 96 13.48 -18.20 -12.56
C GLN A 96 14.73 -18.54 -11.76
#